data_AF-A0A379WXF2-F1
#
_entry.id   AF-A0A379WXF2-F1
#
_cell.length_a   1.000
_cell.length_b   1.000
_cell.length_c   1.000
_cell.angle_alpha   90.00
_cell.angle_beta   90.00
_cell.angle_gamma   90.00
#
_symmetry.space_group_name_H-M   'P 1'
#
loop_
_entity.id
_entity.type
_entity.pdbx_description
1 polymer ?
#
loop_
_entity_poly.entity_id
_entity_poly.type
_entity_poly.pdbx_seq_one_letter_code
_entity_poly.pdbx_strand_id
1 'polypeptide(L)'
;MNGERLDGEMSEGELVDAFRHVSDAFEQTSETIGVRANNAINDMVRQRLLNRFTSEQAEGNAIYRLTPLGIGITDYYIRQREFSTLRLSMQLSIVAGELKRAADAAAEGGDEFHWHRNVYAPLKYSVAEIFDSIDLTQRIMDEQQQQVKDDIAQLLNKDWRAAISSCELLLSETSGTLRELQDTLEAAGDKLQANLLRIQDATMTHDDLHFVDRLVFDLQSKLDRIISWVSSLLIYGSVTIVTCINLSVPRSIWIKTVSLPSGCASPCRLILTIRGR
;
A
#
# COMPACT_ATOMS: atom_id res chain seq x y z
N MET A 1 -4.52 -8.10 20.90
CA MET A 1 -4.97 -9.50 21.12
C MET A 1 -4.29 -10.51 20.18
N ASN A 2 -4.51 -10.54 18.86
CA ASN A 2 -3.83 -11.53 17.99
C ASN A 2 -2.39 -11.13 17.60
N GLY A 3 -2.11 -9.84 17.37
CA GLY A 3 -0.79 -9.37 16.95
C GLY A 3 0.30 -9.29 18.05
N GLU A 4 -0.10 -9.39 19.31
CA GLU A 4 0.78 -9.29 20.49
C GLU A 4 0.86 -10.62 21.27
N ARG A 5 0.33 -11.70 20.68
CA ARG A 5 0.27 -13.01 21.33
C ARG A 5 1.66 -13.64 21.38
N LEU A 6 2.08 -14.03 22.58
CA LEU A 6 3.33 -14.74 22.84
C LEU A 6 3.11 -16.27 22.98
N ASP A 7 1.93 -16.71 23.41
CA ASP A 7 1.59 -18.12 23.64
C ASP A 7 0.20 -18.50 23.09
N GLY A 8 0.13 -19.60 22.32
CA GLY A 8 -1.10 -20.29 21.91
C GLY A 8 -1.98 -19.60 20.84
N GLU A 9 -2.97 -20.34 20.33
CA GLU A 9 -4.02 -19.85 19.42
C GLU A 9 -5.23 -19.33 20.21
N MET A 10 -6.07 -18.47 19.60
CA MET A 10 -7.22 -17.87 20.30
C MET A 10 -8.27 -18.91 20.67
N SER A 11 -8.70 -18.96 21.93
CA SER A 11 -9.76 -19.87 22.38
C SER A 11 -11.16 -19.28 22.19
N GLU A 12 -12.20 -20.10 22.32
CA GLU A 12 -13.57 -19.60 22.30
C GLU A 12 -13.86 -18.65 23.48
N GLY A 13 -13.35 -18.97 24.66
CA GLY A 13 -13.52 -18.14 25.87
C GLY A 13 -12.97 -16.72 25.65
N GLU A 14 -11.76 -16.60 25.09
CA GLU A 14 -11.15 -15.32 24.79
C GLU A 14 -11.93 -14.50 23.74
N LEU A 15 -12.53 -15.15 22.73
CA LEU A 15 -13.38 -14.47 21.75
C LEU A 15 -14.68 -13.95 22.38
N VAL A 16 -15.29 -14.73 23.27
CA VAL A 16 -16.50 -14.31 24.00
C VAL A 16 -16.18 -13.15 24.95
N ASP A 17 -15.02 -13.18 25.60
CA ASP A 17 -14.56 -12.08 26.45
C ASP A 17 -14.25 -10.82 25.63
N ALA A 18 -13.60 -10.95 24.47
CA ALA A 18 -13.41 -9.83 23.55
C ALA A 18 -14.75 -9.25 23.07
N PHE A 19 -15.73 -10.11 22.76
CA PHE A 19 -17.08 -9.68 22.40
C PHE A 19 -17.77 -8.95 23.55
N ARG A 20 -17.57 -9.39 24.81
CA ARG A 20 -18.11 -8.72 26.00
C ARG A 20 -17.62 -7.27 26.08
N HIS A 21 -16.32 -7.04 25.93
CA HIS A 21 -15.76 -5.68 25.93
C HIS A 21 -16.36 -4.79 24.83
N VAL A 22 -16.57 -5.33 23.63
CA VAL A 22 -17.24 -4.59 22.55
C VAL A 22 -18.70 -4.32 22.90
N SER A 23 -19.45 -5.32 23.38
CA SER A 23 -20.86 -5.16 23.79
C SER A 23 -21.02 -4.09 24.87
N ASP A 24 -20.12 -4.05 25.85
CA ASP A 24 -20.13 -3.07 26.93
C ASP A 24 -19.84 -1.65 26.41
N ALA A 25 -18.90 -1.50 25.47
CA ALA A 25 -18.60 -0.22 24.84
C ALA A 25 -19.77 0.36 24.02
N PHE A 26 -20.69 -0.49 23.56
CA PHE A 26 -21.92 -0.10 22.87
C PHE A 26 -23.16 -0.08 23.77
N GLU A 27 -22.99 -0.17 25.10
CA GLU A 27 -24.08 -0.13 26.10
C GLU A 27 -25.19 -1.17 25.85
N GLN A 28 -24.83 -2.34 25.33
CA GLN A 28 -25.80 -3.39 24.98
C GLN A 28 -26.14 -4.28 26.19
N THR A 29 -27.30 -4.94 26.15
CA THR A 29 -27.80 -5.77 27.27
C THR A 29 -26.88 -6.96 27.59
N SER A 30 -26.53 -7.10 28.87
CA SER A 30 -25.60 -8.14 29.37
C SER A 30 -26.18 -9.56 29.37
N GLU A 31 -27.50 -9.70 29.54
CA GLU A 31 -28.19 -10.99 29.65
C GLU A 31 -28.08 -11.86 28.38
N THR A 32 -27.89 -11.25 27.21
CA THR A 32 -27.88 -11.95 25.91
C THR A 32 -26.48 -12.11 25.32
N ILE A 33 -25.43 -11.74 26.05
CA ILE A 33 -24.05 -11.72 25.53
C ILE A 33 -23.62 -13.09 24.98
N GLY A 34 -23.88 -14.19 25.70
CA GLY A 34 -23.45 -15.52 25.26
C GLY A 34 -24.05 -15.93 23.90
N VAL A 35 -25.35 -15.69 23.70
CA VAL A 35 -26.03 -16.00 22.43
C VAL A 35 -25.54 -15.09 21.31
N ARG A 36 -25.38 -13.79 21.59
CA ARG A 36 -24.93 -12.81 20.58
C ARG A 36 -23.46 -13.03 20.18
N ALA A 37 -22.58 -13.34 21.14
CA ALA A 37 -21.19 -13.70 20.88
C ALA A 37 -21.09 -14.93 19.98
N ASN A 38 -21.83 -16.01 20.31
CA ASN A 38 -21.86 -17.22 19.49
C ASN A 38 -22.36 -16.95 18.07
N ASN A 39 -23.43 -16.15 17.92
CA ASN A 39 -23.93 -15.77 16.60
C ASN A 39 -22.89 -14.95 15.81
N ALA A 40 -22.26 -13.97 16.45
CA ALA A 40 -21.23 -13.15 15.82
C ALA A 40 -20.02 -13.97 15.38
N ILE A 41 -19.51 -14.87 16.24
CA ILE A 41 -18.38 -15.76 15.93
C ILE A 41 -18.76 -16.70 14.78
N ASN A 42 -19.94 -17.30 14.81
CA ASN A 42 -20.43 -18.16 13.73
C ASN A 42 -20.53 -17.41 12.40
N ASP A 43 -20.99 -16.16 12.41
CA ASP A 43 -21.06 -15.33 11.22
C ASP A 43 -19.68 -14.92 10.72
N MET A 44 -18.72 -14.62 11.60
CA MET A 44 -17.32 -14.38 11.21
C MET A 44 -16.68 -15.61 10.55
N VAL A 45 -17.01 -16.81 11.00
CA VAL A 45 -16.57 -18.06 10.34
C VAL A 45 -17.25 -18.21 8.97
N ARG A 46 -18.57 -17.99 8.88
CA ARG A 46 -19.33 -18.06 7.61
C ARG A 46 -18.82 -17.05 6.57
N GLN A 47 -18.44 -15.85 7.01
CA GLN A 47 -17.87 -14.80 6.18
C GLN A 47 -16.39 -15.02 5.86
N ARG A 48 -15.80 -16.14 6.31
CA ARG A 48 -14.39 -16.50 6.09
C ARG A 48 -13.41 -15.49 6.70
N LEU A 49 -13.78 -14.83 7.79
CA LEU A 49 -12.89 -13.95 8.55
C LEU A 49 -12.12 -14.74 9.62
N LEU A 50 -12.73 -15.81 10.15
CA LEU A 50 -12.13 -16.73 11.11
C LEU A 50 -12.20 -18.18 10.60
N ASN A 51 -11.14 -18.95 10.87
CA ASN A 51 -11.17 -20.41 10.82
C ASN A 51 -11.38 -20.96 12.23
N ARG A 52 -12.24 -21.97 12.36
CA ARG A 52 -12.48 -22.71 13.60
C ARG A 52 -11.83 -24.09 13.49
N PHE A 53 -11.08 -24.49 14.52
CA PHE A 53 -10.54 -25.84 14.66
C PHE A 53 -11.01 -26.41 16.00
N THR A 54 -11.43 -27.68 16.02
CA THR A 54 -11.77 -28.37 17.27
C THR A 54 -10.50 -28.76 18.00
N SER A 55 -10.41 -28.45 19.29
CA SER A 55 -9.25 -28.77 20.14
C SER A 55 -9.71 -29.08 21.56
N GLU A 56 -9.56 -30.33 21.99
CA GLU A 56 -9.97 -30.80 23.33
C GLU A 56 -9.12 -30.20 24.46
N GLN A 57 -7.98 -29.60 24.14
CA GLN A 57 -7.05 -29.00 25.09
C GLN A 57 -7.32 -27.51 25.33
N ALA A 58 -8.12 -26.88 24.47
CA ALA A 58 -8.42 -25.45 24.54
C ALA A 58 -9.76 -25.19 25.25
N GLU A 59 -9.86 -24.06 25.94
CA GLU A 59 -11.10 -23.62 26.57
C GLU A 59 -12.21 -23.43 25.51
N GLY A 60 -13.37 -24.06 25.73
CA GLY A 60 -14.48 -24.10 24.76
C GLY A 60 -14.31 -25.16 23.66
N ASN A 61 -13.33 -26.06 23.78
CA ASN A 61 -13.04 -27.14 22.83
C ASN A 61 -12.78 -26.67 21.38
N ALA A 62 -12.46 -25.40 21.20
CA ALA A 62 -12.24 -24.80 19.88
C ALA A 62 -11.16 -23.71 19.94
N ILE A 63 -10.36 -23.65 18.88
CA ILE A 63 -9.41 -22.57 18.62
C ILE A 63 -9.76 -21.86 17.32
N TYR A 64 -9.44 -20.58 17.27
CA TYR A 64 -9.79 -19.68 16.18
C TYR A 64 -8.56 -18.96 15.63
N ARG A 65 -8.49 -18.86 14.31
CA ARG A 65 -7.42 -18.13 13.62
C ARG A 65 -8.02 -17.16 12.62
N LEU A 66 -7.46 -15.94 12.54
CA LEU A 66 -7.77 -15.04 11.44
C LEU A 66 -7.35 -15.69 10.12
N THR A 67 -8.24 -15.64 9.13
CA THR A 67 -7.92 -16.04 7.76
C THR A 67 -7.06 -14.97 7.08
N PRO A 68 -6.46 -15.22 5.90
CA PRO A 68 -5.78 -14.17 5.14
C PRO A 68 -6.67 -12.95 4.86
N LEU A 69 -7.99 -13.17 4.64
CA LEU A 69 -8.97 -12.08 4.48
C LEU A 69 -9.16 -11.30 5.80
N GLY A 70 -9.34 -12.02 6.91
CA GLY A 70 -9.46 -11.42 8.23
C GLY A 70 -8.24 -10.60 8.60
N ILE A 71 -7.03 -11.14 8.38
CA ILE A 71 -5.76 -10.43 8.56
C ILE A 71 -5.75 -9.17 7.70
N GLY A 72 -6.02 -9.27 6.39
CA GLY A 72 -6.01 -8.12 5.48
C GLY A 72 -6.93 -6.98 5.92
N ILE A 73 -8.17 -7.29 6.34
CA ILE A 73 -9.12 -6.30 6.84
C ILE A 73 -8.64 -5.70 8.17
N THR A 74 -8.18 -6.52 9.11
CA THR A 74 -7.72 -6.00 10.41
C THR A 74 -6.44 -5.20 10.31
N ASP A 75 -5.49 -5.62 9.47
CA ASP A 75 -4.22 -4.92 9.25
C ASP A 75 -4.45 -3.57 8.58
N TYR A 76 -5.52 -3.41 7.80
CA TYR A 76 -5.90 -2.12 7.23
C TYR A 76 -6.26 -1.09 8.31
N TYR A 77 -7.03 -1.48 9.33
CA TYR A 77 -7.49 -0.55 10.37
C TYR A 77 -6.54 -0.45 11.58
N ILE A 78 -5.83 -1.52 11.93
CA ILE A 78 -5.05 -1.58 13.17
C ILE A 78 -3.61 -1.12 12.96
N ARG A 79 -3.00 -1.47 11.81
CA ARG A 79 -1.64 -1.01 11.54
C ARG A 79 -1.71 0.39 10.93
N GLN A 80 -1.23 1.39 11.68
CA GLN A 80 -0.83 2.66 11.07
C GLN A 80 0.33 2.37 10.11
N ARG A 81 0.00 2.28 8.82
CA ARG A 81 1.02 2.08 7.79
C ARG A 81 1.55 3.44 7.39
N GLU A 82 2.61 3.86 8.06
CA GLU A 82 3.35 5.04 7.63
C GLU A 82 4.13 4.72 6.37
N PHE A 83 4.02 5.62 5.40
CA PHE A 83 4.89 5.60 4.24
C PHE A 83 6.35 5.86 4.68
N SER A 84 7.30 5.15 4.07
CA SER A 84 8.73 5.33 4.35
C SER A 84 9.58 5.18 3.09
N THR A 85 10.23 6.27 2.68
CA THR A 85 11.19 6.28 1.56
C THR A 85 12.33 5.29 1.80
N LEU A 86 12.80 5.16 3.05
CA LEU A 86 13.85 4.20 3.42
C LEU A 86 13.39 2.76 3.18
N ARG A 87 12.16 2.41 3.59
CA ARG A 87 11.59 1.08 3.34
C ARG A 87 11.52 0.78 1.85
N LEU A 88 11.02 1.70 1.04
CA LEU A 88 10.95 1.53 -0.41
C LEU A 88 12.33 1.34 -1.03
N SER A 89 13.31 2.16 -0.65
CA SER A 89 14.69 2.07 -1.14
C SER A 89 15.32 0.72 -0.81
N MET A 90 15.11 0.20 0.42
CA MET A 90 15.54 -1.14 0.79
C MET A 90 14.87 -2.22 -0.06
N GLN A 91 13.56 -2.14 -0.28
CA GLN A 91 12.81 -3.09 -1.11
C GLN A 91 13.33 -3.12 -2.55
N LEU A 92 13.55 -1.96 -3.16
CA LEU A 92 14.10 -1.84 -4.52
C LEU A 92 15.53 -2.37 -4.61
N SER A 93 16.35 -2.15 -3.59
CA SER A 93 17.71 -2.70 -3.52
C SER A 93 17.72 -4.23 -3.48
N ILE A 94 16.81 -4.83 -2.69
CA ILE A 94 16.64 -6.28 -2.62
C ILE A 94 16.20 -6.83 -3.99
N VAL A 95 15.18 -6.22 -4.61
CA VAL A 95 14.70 -6.64 -5.93
C VAL A 95 15.79 -6.52 -6.98
N ALA A 96 16.55 -5.43 -7.00
CA ALA A 96 17.65 -5.26 -7.94
C ALA A 96 18.70 -6.36 -7.81
N GLY A 97 19.01 -6.77 -6.57
CA GLY A 97 19.92 -7.88 -6.30
C GLY A 97 19.39 -9.24 -6.78
N GLU A 98 18.14 -9.56 -6.45
CA GLU A 98 17.49 -10.81 -6.90
C GLU A 98 17.39 -10.89 -8.42
N LEU A 99 16.96 -9.79 -9.04
CA LEU A 99 16.70 -9.74 -10.46
C LEU A 99 18.00 -9.78 -11.27
N LYS A 100 19.08 -9.16 -10.77
CA LYS A 100 20.41 -9.31 -11.37
C LYS A 100 20.87 -10.76 -11.34
N ARG A 101 20.76 -11.44 -10.19
CA ARG A 101 21.15 -12.86 -10.07
C ARG A 101 20.33 -13.75 -11.00
N ALA A 102 19.02 -13.53 -11.09
CA ALA A 102 18.15 -14.26 -12.00
C ALA A 102 18.52 -14.00 -13.48
N ALA A 103 18.87 -12.76 -13.83
CA ALA A 103 19.32 -12.41 -15.18
C ALA A 103 20.66 -13.03 -15.54
N ASP A 104 21.62 -13.03 -14.62
CA ASP A 104 22.92 -13.67 -14.84
C ASP A 104 22.74 -15.20 -14.97
N ALA A 105 21.92 -15.83 -14.11
CA ALA A 105 21.61 -17.26 -14.21
C ALA A 105 20.83 -17.64 -15.49
N ALA A 106 19.93 -16.77 -15.96
CA ALA A 106 19.22 -16.97 -17.22
C ALA A 106 20.17 -16.93 -18.42
N ALA A 107 21.17 -16.04 -18.39
CA ALA A 107 22.17 -15.93 -19.45
C ALA A 107 23.14 -17.13 -19.49
N GLU A 108 23.42 -17.75 -18.34
CA GLU A 108 24.22 -18.98 -18.25
C GLU A 108 23.48 -20.20 -18.84
N GLY A 109 22.15 -20.17 -18.84
CA GLY A 109 21.32 -21.31 -19.23
C GLY A 109 21.50 -22.50 -18.28
N GLY A 110 20.95 -23.66 -18.64
CA GLY A 110 21.03 -24.85 -17.81
C GLY A 110 19.92 -25.85 -18.09
N ASP A 111 19.76 -26.79 -17.18
CA ASP A 111 18.66 -27.76 -17.20
C ASP A 111 17.37 -27.17 -16.61
N GLU A 112 16.28 -27.94 -16.66
CA GLU A 112 14.98 -27.53 -16.13
C GLU A 112 15.05 -27.13 -14.65
N PHE A 113 15.84 -27.85 -13.85
CA PHE A 113 16.01 -27.55 -12.43
C PHE A 113 16.69 -26.20 -12.22
N HIS A 114 17.73 -25.88 -13.00
CA HIS A 114 18.39 -24.58 -12.97
C HIS A 114 17.40 -23.44 -13.28
N TRP A 115 16.63 -23.55 -14.36
CA TRP A 115 15.64 -22.54 -14.73
C TRP A 115 14.57 -22.37 -13.64
N HIS A 116 14.06 -23.46 -13.09
CA HIS A 116 13.04 -23.40 -12.06
C HIS A 116 13.56 -22.79 -10.75
N ARG A 117 14.77 -23.19 -10.34
CA ARG A 117 15.37 -22.78 -9.05
C ARG A 117 15.99 -21.40 -9.07
N ASN A 118 16.70 -21.05 -10.14
CA ASN A 118 17.58 -19.88 -10.18
C ASN A 118 16.99 -18.71 -10.98
N VAL A 119 15.98 -18.95 -11.81
CA VAL A 119 15.31 -17.89 -12.58
C VAL A 119 13.85 -17.75 -12.14
N TYR A 120 13.03 -18.80 -12.27
CA TYR A 120 11.61 -18.73 -11.98
C TYR A 120 11.31 -18.46 -10.50
N ALA A 121 11.89 -19.25 -9.59
CA ALA A 121 11.57 -19.11 -8.17
C ALA A 121 11.93 -17.73 -7.58
N PRO A 122 13.10 -17.13 -7.86
CA PRO A 122 13.40 -15.76 -7.43
C PRO A 122 12.42 -14.73 -8.00
N LEU A 123 12.06 -14.84 -9.28
CA LEU A 123 11.07 -13.95 -9.90
C LEU A 123 9.69 -14.09 -9.25
N LYS A 124 9.23 -15.33 -9.03
CA LYS A 124 7.87 -15.63 -8.60
C LYS A 124 7.62 -15.39 -7.12
N TYR A 125 8.57 -15.79 -6.27
CA TYR A 125 8.37 -15.81 -4.82
C TYR A 125 9.11 -14.70 -4.08
N SER A 126 9.95 -13.93 -4.77
CA SER A 126 10.63 -12.76 -4.19
C SER A 126 10.31 -11.48 -4.94
N VAL A 127 10.67 -11.37 -6.23
CA VAL A 127 10.47 -10.13 -7.00
C VAL A 127 8.98 -9.77 -7.10
N ALA A 128 8.10 -10.73 -7.43
CA ALA A 128 6.66 -10.49 -7.54
C ALA A 128 6.04 -10.00 -6.21
N GLU A 129 6.41 -10.63 -5.10
CA GLU A 129 5.92 -10.29 -3.74
C GLU A 129 6.40 -8.90 -3.30
N ILE A 130 7.65 -8.54 -3.61
CA ILE A 130 8.14 -7.19 -3.29
C ILE A 130 7.41 -6.16 -4.15
N PHE A 131 7.15 -6.44 -5.43
CA PHE A 131 6.33 -5.56 -6.27
C PHE A 131 4.89 -5.43 -5.73
N ASP A 132 4.27 -6.51 -5.23
CA ASP A 132 2.96 -6.43 -4.54
C ASP A 132 3.03 -5.54 -3.30
N SER A 133 4.09 -5.67 -2.50
CA SER A 133 4.28 -4.81 -1.33
C SER A 133 4.49 -3.34 -1.70
N ILE A 134 5.15 -3.04 -2.82
CA ILE A 134 5.34 -1.67 -3.30
C ILE A 134 4.00 -1.11 -3.80
N ASP A 135 3.24 -1.86 -4.61
CA ASP A 135 1.89 -1.46 -5.06
C ASP A 135 0.97 -1.16 -3.87
N LEU A 136 1.00 -2.00 -2.84
CA LEU A 136 0.22 -1.78 -1.63
C LEU A 136 0.65 -0.50 -0.88
N THR A 137 1.95 -0.20 -0.86
CA THR A 137 2.49 1.03 -0.26
C THR A 137 2.04 2.28 -1.03
N GLN A 138 1.94 2.19 -2.36
CA GLN A 138 1.41 3.26 -3.20
C GLN A 138 -0.07 3.53 -2.89
N ARG A 139 -0.90 2.50 -2.74
CA ARG A 139 -2.32 2.66 -2.36
C ARG A 139 -2.51 3.33 -1.00
N ILE A 140 -1.64 3.02 -0.04
CA ILE A 140 -1.65 3.68 1.28
C ILE A 140 -1.33 5.17 1.14
N MET A 141 -0.42 5.53 0.22
CA MET A 141 -0.12 6.94 -0.06
C MET A 141 -1.31 7.65 -0.74
N ASP A 142 -2.07 6.98 -1.61
CA ASP A 142 -3.31 7.54 -2.18
C ASP A 142 -4.32 7.91 -1.07
N GLU A 143 -4.49 7.04 -0.07
CA GLU A 143 -5.35 7.29 1.08
C GLU A 143 -4.83 8.43 1.96
N GLN A 144 -3.52 8.47 2.22
CA GLN A 144 -2.89 9.56 2.96
C GLN A 144 -3.11 10.91 2.26
N GLN A 145 -2.98 10.97 0.93
CA GLN A 145 -3.29 12.18 0.18
C GLN A 145 -4.75 12.59 0.31
N GLN A 146 -5.67 11.63 0.27
CA GLN A 146 -7.09 11.93 0.42
C GLN A 146 -7.38 12.48 1.82
N GLN A 147 -6.77 11.92 2.87
CA GLN A 147 -6.86 12.44 4.23
C GLN A 147 -6.34 13.88 4.33
N VAL A 148 -5.17 14.17 3.73
CA VAL A 148 -4.61 15.53 3.71
C VAL A 148 -5.56 16.52 3.02
N LYS A 149 -6.25 16.11 1.94
CA LYS A 149 -7.26 16.96 1.28
C LYS A 149 -8.43 17.26 2.21
N ASP A 150 -8.92 16.26 2.92
CA ASP A 150 -10.04 16.41 3.84
C ASP A 150 -9.66 17.29 5.04
N ASP A 151 -8.44 17.15 5.56
CA ASP A 151 -7.90 17.98 6.64
C ASP A 151 -7.78 19.45 6.20
N ILE A 152 -7.23 19.70 5.00
CA ILE A 152 -7.17 21.06 4.42
C ILE A 152 -8.57 21.65 4.27
N ALA A 153 -9.53 20.88 3.75
CA ALA A 153 -10.90 21.36 3.58
C ALA A 153 -11.53 21.73 4.93
N GLN A 154 -11.34 20.90 5.96
CA GLN A 154 -11.84 21.19 7.31
C GLN A 154 -11.17 22.41 7.94
N LEU A 155 -9.85 22.57 7.80
CA LEU A 155 -9.10 23.72 8.30
C LEU A 155 -9.60 25.02 7.66
N LEU A 156 -9.74 25.04 6.34
CA LEU A 156 -10.21 26.20 5.59
C LEU A 156 -11.68 26.55 5.91
N ASN A 157 -12.54 25.54 6.11
CA ASN A 157 -13.93 25.75 6.49
C ASN A 157 -14.09 26.37 7.88
N LYS A 158 -13.18 26.07 8.82
CA LYS A 158 -13.22 26.63 10.18
C LYS A 158 -12.75 28.08 10.21
N ASP A 159 -11.55 28.35 9.72
CA ASP A 159 -11.00 29.71 9.61
C ASP A 159 -9.94 29.75 8.51
N TRP A 160 -10.36 30.10 7.30
CA TRP A 160 -9.47 30.13 6.14
C TRP A 160 -8.27 31.08 6.31
N ARG A 161 -8.33 32.14 7.15
CA ARG A 161 -7.20 33.06 7.33
C ARG A 161 -6.13 32.47 8.24
N ALA A 162 -6.56 31.90 9.36
CA ALA A 162 -5.66 31.27 10.32
C ALA A 162 -5.08 29.94 9.79
N ALA A 163 -5.81 29.26 8.90
CA ALA A 163 -5.47 27.93 8.39
C ALA A 163 -4.41 27.90 7.28
N ILE A 164 -4.07 29.03 6.64
CA ILE A 164 -3.22 29.06 5.43
C ILE A 164 -1.87 28.39 5.68
N SER A 165 -1.18 28.79 6.76
CA SER A 165 0.15 28.27 7.09
C SER A 165 0.14 26.75 7.31
N SER A 166 -0.89 26.24 8.02
CA SER A 166 -1.06 24.79 8.23
C SER A 166 -1.36 24.04 6.93
N CYS A 167 -2.18 24.62 6.05
CA CYS A 167 -2.48 24.02 4.76
C CYS A 167 -1.24 24.00 3.84
N GLU A 168 -0.44 25.08 3.81
CA GLU A 168 0.80 25.14 3.05
C GLU A 168 1.83 24.10 3.52
N LEU A 169 1.93 23.88 4.84
CA LEU A 169 2.79 22.87 5.42
C LEU A 169 2.39 21.46 4.95
N LEU A 170 1.11 21.08 5.14
CA LEU A 170 0.58 19.79 4.73
C LEU A 170 0.82 19.50 3.23
N LEU A 171 0.65 20.53 2.39
CA LEU A 171 0.89 20.42 0.95
C LEU A 171 2.37 20.25 0.61
N SER A 172 3.25 21.01 1.27
CA SER A 172 4.69 20.94 1.04
C SER A 172 5.25 19.57 1.46
N GLU A 173 4.84 19.06 2.62
CA GLU A 173 5.26 17.75 3.13
C GLU A 173 4.78 16.61 2.23
N THR A 174 3.51 16.64 1.84
CA THR A 174 2.93 15.62 0.94
C THR A 174 3.63 15.64 -0.42
N SER A 175 3.86 16.84 -0.99
CA SER A 175 4.54 16.98 -2.28
C SER A 175 6.00 16.53 -2.23
N GLY A 176 6.73 16.84 -1.15
CA GLY A 176 8.09 16.38 -0.92
C GLY A 176 8.17 14.85 -0.87
N THR A 177 7.27 14.23 -0.10
CA THR A 177 7.18 12.77 0.03
C THR A 177 6.94 12.08 -1.31
N LEU A 178 6.00 12.59 -2.12
CA LEU A 178 5.73 12.06 -3.47
C LEU A 178 6.90 12.19 -4.42
N ARG A 179 7.67 13.28 -4.28
CA ARG A 179 8.82 13.51 -5.14
C ARG A 179 9.96 12.55 -4.81
N GLU A 180 10.27 12.39 -3.53
CA GLU A 180 11.27 11.39 -3.08
C GLU A 180 10.89 9.98 -3.54
N LEU A 181 9.60 9.65 -3.47
CA LEU A 181 9.02 8.42 -4.01
C LEU A 181 9.32 8.25 -5.50
N GLN A 182 9.02 9.28 -6.29
CA GLN A 182 9.24 9.27 -7.73
C GLN A 182 10.72 9.08 -8.05
N ASP A 183 11.58 9.89 -7.45
CA ASP A 183 13.02 9.87 -7.69
C ASP A 183 13.62 8.49 -7.34
N THR A 184 13.15 7.88 -6.25
CA THR A 184 13.58 6.55 -5.82
C THR A 184 13.15 5.46 -6.81
N LEU A 185 11.91 5.52 -7.30
CA LEU A 185 11.38 4.55 -8.27
C LEU A 185 12.00 4.71 -9.65
N GLU A 186 12.14 5.94 -10.15
CA GLU A 186 12.78 6.24 -11.44
C GLU A 186 14.25 5.81 -11.43
N ALA A 187 15.00 6.10 -10.36
CA ALA A 187 16.42 5.73 -10.26
C ALA A 187 16.66 4.20 -10.29
N ALA A 188 15.71 3.41 -9.80
CA ALA A 188 15.78 1.95 -9.83
C ALA A 188 15.15 1.35 -11.10
N GLY A 189 14.08 1.96 -11.62
CA GLY A 189 13.20 1.44 -12.67
C GLY A 189 13.95 0.95 -13.90
N ASP A 190 14.81 1.78 -14.48
CA ASP A 190 15.56 1.44 -15.70
C ASP A 190 16.45 0.20 -15.51
N LYS A 191 17.08 0.07 -14.33
CA LYS A 191 17.94 -1.08 -14.02
C LYS A 191 17.14 -2.35 -13.80
N LEU A 192 15.96 -2.24 -13.20
CA LEU A 192 15.05 -3.36 -13.04
C LEU A 192 14.52 -3.82 -14.40
N GLN A 193 14.04 -2.88 -15.21
CA GLN A 193 13.55 -3.17 -16.56
C GLN A 193 14.62 -3.80 -17.44
N ALA A 194 15.86 -3.30 -17.39
CA ALA A 194 16.98 -3.87 -18.14
C ALA A 194 17.26 -5.34 -17.78
N ASN A 195 17.20 -5.71 -16.49
CA ASN A 195 17.41 -7.10 -16.10
C ASN A 195 16.22 -8.00 -16.46
N LEU A 196 14.97 -7.51 -16.39
CA LEU A 196 13.81 -8.24 -16.89
C LEU A 196 13.95 -8.51 -18.40
N LEU A 197 14.39 -7.51 -19.17
CA LEU A 197 14.62 -7.67 -20.61
C LEU A 197 15.73 -8.70 -20.90
N ARG A 198 16.83 -8.69 -20.14
CA ARG A 198 17.89 -9.71 -20.26
C ARG A 198 17.36 -11.14 -20.04
N ILE A 199 16.47 -11.33 -19.07
CA ILE A 199 15.85 -12.64 -18.82
C ILE A 199 14.93 -13.01 -19.99
N GLN A 200 14.13 -12.05 -20.47
CA GLN A 200 13.25 -12.25 -21.62
C GLN A 200 14.03 -12.69 -22.87
N ASP A 201 15.11 -11.98 -23.20
CA ASP A 201 16.00 -12.29 -24.33
C ASP A 201 16.57 -13.71 -24.21
N ALA A 202 16.98 -14.12 -23.00
CA ALA A 202 17.49 -15.47 -22.75
C ALA A 202 16.41 -16.54 -22.98
N THR A 203 15.15 -16.26 -22.62
CA THR A 203 14.03 -17.20 -22.83
C THR A 203 13.57 -17.30 -24.30
N MET A 204 13.83 -16.30 -25.15
CA MET A 204 13.42 -16.35 -26.57
C MET A 204 14.08 -17.50 -27.36
N THR A 205 15.20 -18.02 -26.86
CA THR A 205 15.94 -19.12 -27.48
C THR A 205 15.42 -20.52 -27.09
N HIS A 206 14.46 -20.59 -26.16
CA HIS A 206 13.98 -21.83 -25.57
C HIS A 206 12.44 -21.89 -25.58
N ASP A 207 11.86 -22.67 -26.50
CA ASP A 207 10.40 -22.82 -26.64
C ASP A 207 9.71 -23.38 -25.38
N ASP A 208 10.41 -24.18 -24.56
CA ASP A 208 9.81 -24.83 -23.38
C ASP A 208 9.69 -23.91 -22.14
N LEU A 209 10.15 -22.66 -22.21
CA LEU A 209 10.22 -21.72 -21.07
C LEU A 209 9.10 -20.66 -21.04
N HIS A 210 7.97 -20.92 -21.69
CA HIS A 210 6.82 -20.00 -21.72
C HIS A 210 6.33 -19.51 -20.35
N PHE A 211 6.47 -20.33 -19.30
CA PHE A 211 6.06 -19.96 -17.95
C PHE A 211 6.97 -18.87 -17.33
N VAL A 212 8.25 -18.83 -17.73
CA VAL A 212 9.20 -17.77 -17.32
C VAL A 212 8.91 -16.51 -18.11
N ASP A 213 8.75 -16.60 -19.43
CA ASP A 213 8.45 -15.45 -20.29
C ASP A 213 7.16 -14.73 -19.87
N ARG A 214 6.09 -15.48 -19.60
CA ARG A 214 4.83 -14.92 -19.07
C ARG A 214 5.04 -14.20 -17.73
N LEU A 215 5.81 -14.79 -16.82
CA LEU A 215 6.10 -14.17 -15.53
C LEU A 215 6.91 -12.88 -15.69
N VAL A 216 7.90 -12.87 -16.56
CA VAL A 216 8.70 -11.68 -16.86
C VAL A 216 7.82 -10.58 -17.45
N PHE A 217 6.94 -10.90 -18.40
CA PHE A 217 5.98 -9.96 -18.96
C PHE A 217 5.03 -9.37 -17.91
N ASP A 218 4.50 -10.21 -17.01
CA ASP A 218 3.65 -9.76 -15.91
C ASP A 218 4.41 -8.82 -14.97
N LEU A 219 5.69 -9.11 -14.68
CA LEU A 219 6.56 -8.27 -13.86
C LEU A 219 6.92 -6.93 -14.52
N GLN A 220 7.21 -6.93 -15.82
CA GLN A 220 7.43 -5.70 -16.60
C GLN A 220 6.17 -4.81 -16.59
N SER A 221 5.02 -5.39 -16.91
CA SER A 221 3.73 -4.70 -16.90
C SER A 221 3.40 -4.11 -15.52
N LYS A 222 3.77 -4.82 -14.45
CA LYS A 222 3.57 -4.35 -13.07
C LYS A 222 4.54 -3.24 -12.70
N LEU A 223 5.82 -3.34 -13.08
CA LEU A 223 6.81 -2.29 -12.87
C LEU A 223 6.40 -0.99 -13.59
N ASP A 224 5.93 -1.09 -14.83
CA ASP A 224 5.44 0.06 -15.60
C ASP A 224 4.24 0.73 -14.92
N ARG A 225 3.31 -0.05 -14.35
CA ARG A 225 2.18 0.49 -13.57
C ARG A 225 2.66 1.21 -12.30
N ILE A 226 3.60 0.62 -11.56
CA ILE A 226 4.17 1.21 -10.35
C ILE A 226 4.85 2.54 -10.66
N ILE A 227 5.63 2.62 -11.74
CA ILE A 227 6.34 3.85 -12.14
C ILE A 227 5.36 4.91 -12.67
N SER A 228 4.41 4.53 -13.52
CA SER A 228 3.45 5.48 -14.13
C SER A 228 2.44 6.05 -13.13
N TRP A 229 2.13 5.33 -12.05
CA TRP A 229 1.25 5.81 -10.99
C TRP A 229 1.80 7.07 -10.32
N VAL A 230 3.10 7.14 -10.03
CA VAL A 230 3.68 8.29 -9.31
C VAL A 230 3.58 9.58 -10.13
N SER A 231 3.89 9.49 -11.42
CA SER A 231 3.78 10.61 -12.35
C SER A 231 2.33 11.09 -12.49
N SER A 232 1.37 10.15 -12.52
CA SER A 232 -0.04 10.49 -12.51
C SER A 232 -0.43 11.21 -11.21
N LEU A 233 -0.01 10.70 -10.06
CA LEU A 233 -0.39 11.22 -8.75
C LEU A 233 0.16 12.63 -8.50
N LEU A 234 1.37 12.96 -8.96
CA LEU A 234 1.91 14.33 -8.90
C LEU A 234 1.09 15.32 -9.73
N ILE A 235 0.65 14.90 -10.92
CA ILE A 235 -0.19 15.71 -11.81
C ILE A 235 -1.59 15.90 -11.20
N TYR A 236 -2.25 14.81 -10.80
CA TYR A 236 -3.60 14.85 -10.27
C TYR A 236 -3.69 15.46 -8.87
N GLY A 237 -2.70 15.23 -8.01
CA GLY A 237 -2.60 15.81 -6.67
C GLY A 237 -2.53 17.34 -6.73
N SER A 238 -1.64 17.88 -7.58
CA SER A 238 -1.49 19.33 -7.77
C SER A 238 -2.79 19.99 -8.28
N VAL A 239 -3.52 19.33 -9.19
CA VAL A 239 -4.76 19.84 -9.78
C VAL A 239 -5.94 19.76 -8.79
N THR A 240 -6.08 18.66 -8.05
CA THR A 240 -7.19 18.49 -7.10
C THR A 240 -7.06 19.39 -5.88
N ILE A 241 -5.85 19.58 -5.34
CA ILE A 241 -5.61 20.48 -4.21
C ILE A 241 -6.01 21.92 -4.55
N VAL A 242 -5.61 22.43 -5.72
CA VAL A 242 -5.97 23.79 -6.15
C VAL A 242 -7.48 23.93 -6.34
N THR A 243 -8.16 22.86 -6.74
CA THR A 243 -9.62 22.84 -6.86
C THR A 243 -10.30 22.91 -5.49
N CYS A 244 -9.83 22.12 -4.51
CA CYS A 244 -10.37 22.14 -3.15
C CYS A 244 -10.24 23.52 -2.48
N ILE A 245 -9.09 24.18 -2.66
CA ILE A 245 -8.89 25.51 -2.04
C ILE A 245 -9.73 26.58 -2.74
N ASN A 246 -9.87 26.54 -4.06
CA ASN A 246 -10.72 27.49 -4.80
C ASN A 246 -12.23 27.32 -4.53
N LEU A 247 -12.67 26.15 -4.05
CA LEU A 247 -14.05 25.89 -3.63
C LEU A 247 -14.35 26.42 -2.22
N SER A 248 -13.38 26.33 -1.30
CA SER A 248 -13.55 26.70 0.12
C SER A 248 -13.21 28.17 0.43
N VAL A 249 -12.57 28.90 -0.49
CA VAL A 249 -12.16 30.29 -0.30
C VAL A 249 -13.06 31.23 -1.13
N PRO A 250 -13.43 32.44 -0.62
CA PRO A 250 -14.24 33.39 -1.38
C PRO A 250 -13.66 33.70 -2.77
N ARG A 251 -14.53 33.84 -3.79
CA ARG A 251 -14.16 34.11 -5.21
C ARG A 251 -13.22 35.31 -5.45
N SER A 252 -13.03 36.19 -4.48
CA SER A 252 -12.06 37.28 -4.53
C SER A 252 -10.60 36.82 -4.35
N ILE A 253 -10.35 35.57 -3.95
CA ILE A 253 -9.02 35.00 -3.78
C ILE A 253 -8.97 33.71 -4.59
N TRP A 254 -8.25 33.72 -5.71
CA TRP A 254 -8.05 32.53 -6.54
C TRP A 254 -6.62 32.05 -6.39
N ILE A 255 -6.44 30.78 -6.04
CA ILE A 255 -5.14 30.13 -6.11
C ILE A 255 -4.95 29.65 -7.55
N LYS A 256 -3.88 30.11 -8.19
CA LYS A 256 -3.42 29.55 -9.46
C LYS A 256 -2.37 28.49 -9.18
N THR A 257 -2.55 27.31 -9.78
CA THR A 257 -1.44 26.38 -10.01
C THR A 257 -0.51 27.01 -11.03
N VAL A 258 0.72 27.37 -10.64
CA VAL A 258 1.78 27.62 -11.62
C VAL A 258 2.35 26.26 -12.00
N SER A 259 1.84 25.69 -13.08
CA SER A 259 2.50 24.58 -13.76
C SER A 259 3.79 25.13 -14.37
N LEU A 260 4.94 24.79 -13.79
CA LEU A 260 6.22 25.06 -14.43
C LEU A 260 6.31 24.26 -15.75
N PRO A 261 6.96 24.78 -16.80
CA PRO A 261 7.19 24.01 -18.02
C PRO A 261 7.99 22.75 -17.67
N SER A 262 7.66 21.64 -18.34
CA SER A 262 8.39 20.38 -18.26
C SER A 262 9.90 20.62 -18.42
N GLY A 263 10.65 20.51 -17.32
CA GLY A 263 12.11 20.70 -17.29
C GLY A 263 12.67 21.57 -16.16
N CYS A 264 11.85 22.23 -15.33
CA CYS A 264 12.35 23.03 -14.20
C CYS A 264 12.39 22.26 -12.87
N ALA A 265 13.58 22.16 -12.26
CA ALA A 265 13.88 21.50 -10.99
C ALA A 265 13.48 22.33 -9.74
N SER A 266 12.28 22.92 -9.71
CA SER A 266 11.80 23.68 -8.54
C SER A 266 10.35 23.35 -8.21
N PRO A 267 9.93 23.43 -6.93
CA PRO A 267 8.62 22.96 -6.52
C PRO A 267 7.51 23.70 -7.28
N CYS A 268 6.42 23.01 -7.60
CA CYS A 268 5.17 23.67 -7.97
C CYS A 268 4.80 24.63 -6.84
N ARG A 269 5.05 25.94 -7.02
CA ARG A 269 4.57 26.94 -6.08
C ARG A 269 3.08 27.12 -6.31
N LEU A 270 2.27 26.77 -5.31
CA LEU A 270 0.94 27.37 -5.18
C LEU A 270 1.14 28.86 -4.95
N ILE A 271 0.68 29.69 -5.89
CA ILE A 271 0.65 31.14 -5.70
C ILE A 271 -0.78 31.52 -5.33
N LEU A 272 -0.99 31.79 -4.04
CA LEU A 272 -2.18 32.47 -3.54
C LEU A 272 -2.24 33.85 -4.18
N THR A 273 -3.09 34.02 -5.19
CA THR A 273 -3.28 35.31 -5.85
C THR A 273 -4.58 35.93 -5.34
N ILE A 274 -4.47 36.87 -4.41
CA ILE A 274 -5.62 37.68 -3.98
C ILE A 274 -5.99 38.57 -5.17
N ARG A 275 -7.20 38.40 -5.71
CA ARG A 275 -7.70 39.27 -6.78
C ARG A 275 -8.41 40.45 -6.13
N GLY A 276 -7.78 41.62 -6.09
CA GLY A 276 -8.41 42.78 -5.45
C GLY A 276 -7.81 44.15 -5.70
N ARG A 277 -7.69 44.57 -6.97
CA ARG A 277 -8.07 45.89 -7.54
C ARG A 277 -7.34 46.12 -8.86
#